data_AF-U5W3S4-F1
#
_entry.id   AF-U5W3S4-F1
#
_cell.length_a   1.000
_cell.length_b   1.000
_cell.length_c   1.000
_cell.angle_alpha   90.00
_cell.angle_beta   90.00
_cell.angle_gamma   90.00
#
_symmetry.space_group_name_H-M   'P 1'
#
loop_
_entity.id
_entity.type
_entity.pdbx_description
1 polymer ?
#
loop_
_entity_poly.entity_id
_entity_poly.type
_entity_poly.pdbx_seq_one_letter_code
_entity_poly.pdbx_strand_id
1 'polypeptide(L)'
;MTYGKKDLPFPYDQDFSGIVTRVKGIREATRVALVNSTKVASYLKAGANLIEQHFGSDDNAAPADGGRKPYWSGIRFLTERALSREMENLEPPFLRQKGDGPYRSTWASHDDYLNDLLAFLFHDMNYDPQYSAEVETRGGWLRTDGAFGDVLDGAIYDELLVMCRMPLFRLQLLMVATAHRNDGIHAAISSNYEGALAPWKKIYESTIAGRGFQLRKGVTLDDFADTLAAITEGFAIRNLGDPTAGIIGDDPRGHLAGMAVIGILNSYLEPINDPNGLSLREEFEQKSAAARPADRTEDCGD
;
A
#
# COMPACT_ATOMS: atom_id res chain seq x y z
N MET A 1 19.85 -20.04 24.47
CA MET A 1 20.57 -19.25 23.46
C MET A 1 20.20 -17.80 23.66
N THR A 2 21.14 -16.87 23.52
CA THR A 2 20.87 -15.44 23.58
C THR A 2 20.76 -14.93 22.14
N TYR A 3 19.55 -14.61 21.69
CA TYR A 3 19.32 -14.06 20.35
C TYR A 3 19.71 -12.58 20.30
N GLY A 4 20.47 -12.21 19.28
CA GLY A 4 20.78 -10.83 18.94
C GLY A 4 19.84 -10.26 17.89
N LYS A 5 19.96 -8.95 17.65
CA LYS A 5 19.21 -8.22 16.61
C LYS A 5 19.32 -8.88 15.22
N LYS A 6 20.50 -9.39 14.86
CA LYS A 6 20.75 -10.07 13.58
C LYS A 6 20.09 -11.44 13.45
N ASP A 7 19.62 -12.01 14.54
CA ASP A 7 18.91 -13.31 14.54
C ASP A 7 17.39 -13.12 14.35
N LEU A 8 16.91 -11.87 14.30
CA LEU A 8 15.49 -11.58 14.08
C LEU A 8 15.11 -11.83 12.61
N PRO A 9 13.84 -12.14 12.31
CA PRO A 9 13.39 -12.21 10.93
C PRO A 9 13.37 -10.83 10.30
N PHE A 10 13.52 -10.77 8.97
CA PHE A 10 13.29 -9.55 8.21
C PHE A 10 11.86 -9.02 8.44
N PRO A 11 11.63 -7.69 8.51
CA PRO A 11 12.61 -6.59 8.47
C PRO A 11 13.21 -6.25 9.84
N TYR A 12 12.95 -7.06 10.87
CA TYR A 12 13.35 -6.76 12.24
C TYR A 12 14.83 -6.94 12.52
N ASP A 13 15.61 -7.47 11.59
CA ASP A 13 17.07 -7.55 11.65
C ASP A 13 17.79 -6.32 11.08
N GLN A 14 17.07 -5.43 10.39
CA GLN A 14 17.62 -4.26 9.70
C GLN A 14 18.03 -3.13 10.65
N ASP A 15 18.85 -2.19 10.14
CA ASP A 15 19.24 -0.97 10.84
C ASP A 15 18.07 0.02 10.91
N PHE A 16 17.73 0.45 12.12
CA PHE A 16 16.61 1.35 12.38
C PHE A 16 17.04 2.80 12.59
N SER A 17 18.33 3.14 12.52
CA SER A 17 18.86 4.46 12.94
C SER A 17 18.29 5.65 12.15
N GLY A 18 17.87 5.43 10.90
CA GLY A 18 17.21 6.45 10.06
C GLY A 18 15.67 6.46 10.17
N ILE A 19 15.10 5.53 10.94
CA ILE A 19 13.66 5.24 10.95
C ILE A 19 13.08 5.56 12.33
N VAL A 20 13.68 4.98 13.36
CA VAL A 20 13.29 5.12 14.75
C VAL A 20 14.18 6.20 15.35
N THR A 21 13.60 7.38 15.55
CA THR A 21 14.38 8.59 15.87
C THR A 21 14.04 9.17 17.24
N ARG A 22 12.93 8.73 17.87
CA ARG A 22 12.36 9.34 19.08
C ARG A 22 12.64 8.55 20.37
N VAL A 23 13.60 7.63 20.36
CA VAL A 23 14.03 6.93 21.58
C VAL A 23 14.89 7.82 22.49
N LYS A 24 14.83 7.56 23.81
CA LYS A 24 15.59 8.25 24.87
C LYS A 24 17.10 7.95 24.80
N GLY A 25 17.82 8.62 23.92
CA GLY A 25 19.28 8.58 23.85
C GLY A 25 19.88 9.98 23.84
N ILE A 26 20.53 10.38 24.94
CA ILE A 26 21.15 11.72 25.06
C ILE A 26 22.36 11.86 24.12
N ARG A 27 23.11 10.77 23.91
CA ARG A 27 24.28 10.73 23.02
C ARG A 27 23.95 9.92 21.77
N GLU A 28 24.44 10.37 20.63
CA GLU A 28 24.23 9.74 19.32
C GLU A 28 24.54 8.24 19.33
N ALA A 29 25.74 7.86 19.76
CA ALA A 29 26.17 6.46 19.82
C ALA A 29 25.28 5.59 20.72
N THR A 30 24.78 6.15 21.84
CA THR A 30 23.85 5.45 22.73
C THR A 30 22.46 5.32 22.12
N ARG A 31 22.01 6.33 21.37
CA ARG A 31 20.75 6.28 20.63
C ARG A 31 20.80 5.20 19.54
N VAL A 32 21.83 5.20 18.70
CA VAL A 32 22.05 4.18 17.65
C VAL A 32 22.06 2.76 18.22
N ALA A 33 22.79 2.54 19.33
CA ALA A 33 22.82 1.23 19.99
C ALA A 33 21.45 0.82 20.56
N LEU A 34 20.68 1.78 21.10
CA LEU A 34 19.36 1.52 21.64
C LEU A 34 18.36 1.19 20.53
N VAL A 35 18.34 2.01 19.46
CA VAL A 35 17.47 1.84 18.29
C VAL A 35 17.68 0.47 17.63
N ASN A 36 18.92 0.00 17.55
CA ASN A 36 19.26 -1.31 17.00
C ASN A 36 19.28 -2.46 18.01
N SER A 37 18.64 -2.28 19.17
CA SER A 37 18.51 -3.35 20.15
C SER A 37 17.37 -4.30 19.81
N THR A 38 17.51 -5.58 20.20
CA THR A 38 16.42 -6.57 20.15
C THR A 38 15.18 -6.07 20.89
N LYS A 39 15.36 -5.25 21.94
CA LYS A 39 14.27 -4.64 22.70
C LYS A 39 13.40 -3.73 21.84
N VAL A 40 14.00 -2.78 21.11
CA VAL A 40 13.24 -1.87 20.22
C VAL A 40 12.53 -2.66 19.13
N ALA A 41 13.22 -3.59 18.48
CA ALA A 41 12.62 -4.45 17.46
C ALA A 41 11.42 -5.26 17.99
N SER A 42 11.49 -5.74 19.23
CA SER A 42 10.39 -6.49 19.85
C SER A 42 9.18 -5.60 20.14
N TYR A 43 9.39 -4.36 20.60
CA TYR A 43 8.29 -3.40 20.78
C TYR A 43 7.63 -2.99 19.46
N LEU A 44 8.41 -2.88 18.38
CA LEU A 44 7.86 -2.65 17.04
C LEU A 44 7.05 -3.87 16.56
N LYS A 45 7.56 -5.10 16.77
CA LYS A 45 6.83 -6.33 16.46
C LYS A 45 5.51 -6.44 17.25
N ALA A 46 5.53 -6.11 18.54
CA ALA A 46 4.33 -6.08 19.36
C ALA A 46 3.29 -5.07 18.83
N GLY A 47 3.72 -3.88 18.43
CA GLY A 47 2.84 -2.90 17.78
C GLY A 47 2.27 -3.39 16.46
N ALA A 48 3.11 -4.00 15.62
CA ALA A 48 2.71 -4.60 14.35
C ALA A 48 1.66 -5.71 14.55
N ASN A 49 1.89 -6.64 15.48
CA ASN A 49 0.93 -7.71 15.81
C ASN A 49 -0.42 -7.14 16.25
N LEU A 50 -0.44 -6.10 17.09
CA LEU A 50 -1.70 -5.48 17.52
C LEU A 50 -2.42 -4.84 16.34
N ILE A 51 -1.70 -4.22 15.41
CA ILE A 51 -2.28 -3.64 14.18
C ILE A 51 -2.85 -4.76 13.29
N GLU A 52 -2.10 -5.84 13.08
CA GLU A 52 -2.55 -7.01 12.33
C GLU A 52 -3.83 -7.61 12.93
N GLN A 53 -3.90 -7.76 14.26
CA GLN A 53 -5.08 -8.27 14.95
C GLN A 53 -6.31 -7.38 14.82
N HIS A 54 -6.16 -6.05 14.78
CA HIS A 54 -7.29 -5.11 14.78
C HIS A 54 -7.69 -4.64 13.37
N PHE A 55 -6.78 -4.69 12.41
CA PHE A 55 -7.01 -4.29 11.02
C PHE A 55 -6.97 -5.46 10.03
N GLY A 56 -6.64 -6.67 10.49
CA GLY A 56 -6.79 -7.89 9.70
C GLY A 56 -8.25 -8.16 9.36
N SER A 57 -8.47 -8.85 8.24
CA SER A 57 -9.79 -9.38 7.92
C SER A 57 -10.11 -10.54 8.88
N ASP A 58 -10.65 -10.22 10.05
CA ASP A 58 -11.31 -11.23 10.87
C ASP A 58 -12.63 -11.61 10.19
N ASP A 59 -12.57 -12.57 9.26
CA ASP A 59 -13.74 -13.26 8.69
C ASP A 59 -14.60 -13.94 9.78
N ASN A 60 -14.06 -14.05 11.01
CA ASN A 60 -14.64 -14.75 12.15
C ASN A 60 -15.12 -13.85 13.30
N ALA A 61 -15.14 -12.53 13.15
CA ALA A 61 -15.80 -11.66 14.14
C ALA A 61 -17.32 -11.78 13.95
N ALA A 62 -17.87 -12.95 14.32
CA ALA A 62 -19.29 -13.17 14.44
C ALA A 62 -19.86 -12.04 15.32
N PRO A 63 -20.93 -11.35 14.89
CA PRO A 63 -21.63 -10.45 15.78
C PRO A 63 -22.00 -11.26 17.03
N ALA A 64 -21.51 -10.82 18.19
CA ALA A 64 -21.94 -11.40 19.46
C ALA A 64 -23.47 -11.39 19.46
N ASP A 65 -24.09 -12.58 19.58
CA ASP A 65 -25.53 -12.87 19.52
C ASP A 65 -26.43 -11.64 19.32
N GLY A 66 -26.77 -11.34 18.06
CA GLY A 66 -27.76 -10.31 17.70
C GLY A 66 -27.37 -8.85 17.98
N GLY A 67 -26.13 -8.57 18.40
CA GLY A 67 -25.65 -7.23 18.73
C GLY A 67 -24.92 -6.52 17.59
N ARG A 68 -25.05 -5.19 17.52
CA ARG A 68 -24.17 -4.33 16.72
C ARG A 68 -22.72 -4.58 17.13
N LYS A 69 -21.80 -4.66 16.16
CA LYS A 69 -20.36 -4.64 16.45
C LYS A 69 -20.03 -3.40 17.30
N PRO A 70 -19.17 -3.51 18.31
CA PRO A 70 -18.80 -2.38 19.16
C PRO A 70 -18.23 -1.25 18.29
N TYR A 71 -18.54 0.00 18.67
CA TYR A 71 -18.02 1.17 17.97
C TYR A 71 -16.49 1.18 18.01
N TRP A 72 -15.87 1.32 16.84
CA TRP A 72 -14.42 1.34 16.70
C TRP A 72 -13.88 2.76 16.88
N SER A 73 -12.90 2.93 17.78
CA SER A 73 -12.40 4.25 18.19
C SER A 73 -11.04 4.63 17.59
N GLY A 74 -10.67 4.12 16.42
CA GLY A 74 -9.35 4.36 15.85
C GLY A 74 -8.29 3.41 16.40
N ILE A 75 -7.06 3.92 16.51
CA ILE A 75 -5.88 3.22 17.06
C ILE A 75 -5.85 3.13 18.60
N ARG A 76 -6.96 3.41 19.31
CA ARG A 76 -7.00 3.39 20.79
C ARG A 76 -6.71 2.02 21.41
N PHE A 77 -6.64 0.96 20.62
CA PHE A 77 -6.20 -0.36 21.06
C PHE A 77 -4.68 -0.42 21.32
N LEU A 78 -3.90 0.42 20.65
CA LEU A 78 -2.47 0.60 20.91
C LEU A 78 -2.31 1.41 22.20
N THR A 79 -2.22 0.71 23.32
CA THR A 79 -1.96 1.32 24.63
C THR A 79 -0.68 0.72 25.20
N GLU A 80 0.01 1.43 26.09
CA GLU A 80 1.18 0.88 26.82
C GLU A 80 0.85 -0.50 27.42
N ARG A 81 -0.33 -0.64 28.03
CA ARG A 81 -0.78 -1.92 28.63
C ARG A 81 -1.03 -3.02 27.60
N ALA A 82 -1.54 -2.69 26.42
CA ALA A 82 -1.71 -3.67 25.36
C ALA A 82 -0.35 -4.14 24.83
N LEU A 83 0.58 -3.20 24.60
CA LEU A 83 1.94 -3.48 24.15
C LEU A 83 2.71 -4.33 25.16
N SER A 84 2.67 -4.01 26.44
CA SER A 84 3.32 -4.83 27.47
C SER A 84 2.77 -6.26 27.50
N ARG A 85 1.45 -6.44 27.37
CA ARG A 85 0.85 -7.78 27.30
C ARG A 85 1.28 -8.53 26.04
N GLU A 86 1.36 -7.87 24.90
CA GLU A 86 1.84 -8.48 23.67
C GLU A 86 3.33 -8.87 23.78
N MET A 87 4.16 -7.98 24.32
CA MET A 87 5.58 -8.23 24.62
C MET A 87 5.81 -9.44 25.54
N GLU A 88 4.89 -9.72 26.46
CA GLU A 88 4.98 -10.90 27.33
C GLU A 88 4.78 -12.22 26.56
N ASN A 89 4.11 -12.17 25.41
CA ASN A 89 3.70 -13.33 24.61
C ASN A 89 4.52 -13.51 23.32
N LEU A 90 5.40 -12.58 22.96
CA LEU A 90 6.20 -12.67 21.72
C LEU A 90 7.01 -13.98 21.65
N GLU A 91 6.98 -14.68 20.52
CA GLU A 91 7.80 -15.89 20.33
C GLU A 91 9.29 -15.56 20.08
N PRO A 92 10.22 -16.44 20.47
CA PRO A 92 11.62 -16.34 20.04
C PRO A 92 11.72 -16.23 18.51
N PRO A 93 12.68 -15.46 17.95
CA PRO A 93 13.83 -14.84 18.62
C PRO A 93 13.57 -13.47 19.26
N PHE A 94 12.32 -12.99 19.28
CA PHE A 94 11.98 -11.71 19.89
C PHE A 94 12.10 -11.75 21.43
N LEU A 95 12.34 -10.58 22.02
CA LEU A 95 12.50 -10.42 23.45
C LEU A 95 11.13 -10.47 24.14
N ARG A 96 10.95 -11.47 25.02
CA ARG A 96 9.85 -11.50 26.00
C ARG A 96 10.20 -10.66 27.21
N GLN A 97 9.32 -9.74 27.59
CA GLN A 97 9.55 -8.89 28.76
C GLN A 97 8.26 -8.55 29.49
N LYS A 98 8.26 -8.71 30.82
CA LYS A 98 7.11 -8.38 31.69
C LYS A 98 7.14 -6.94 32.17
N GLY A 99 5.95 -6.34 32.27
CA GLY A 99 5.69 -5.01 32.85
C GLY A 99 6.12 -3.80 32.00
N ASP A 100 5.68 -2.60 32.42
CA ASP A 100 5.73 -1.37 31.60
C ASP A 100 7.03 -0.54 31.78
N GLY A 101 7.82 -0.82 32.82
CA GLY A 101 9.05 -0.08 33.11
C GLY A 101 10.06 -0.02 31.94
N PRO A 102 10.32 -1.13 31.23
CA PRO A 102 11.23 -1.17 30.09
C PRO A 102 10.77 -0.32 28.90
N TYR A 103 9.47 -0.22 28.68
CA TYR A 103 8.87 0.65 27.66
C TYR A 103 9.21 2.12 27.94
N ARG A 104 8.94 2.58 29.17
CA ARG A 104 9.19 3.98 29.60
C ARG A 104 10.67 4.36 29.66
N SER A 105 11.56 3.38 29.75
CA SER A 105 13.01 3.58 29.62
C SER A 105 13.47 3.81 28.17
N THR A 106 12.62 3.47 27.20
CA THR A 106 12.96 3.49 25.76
C THR A 106 12.38 4.73 25.07
N TRP A 107 11.11 5.06 25.29
CA TRP A 107 10.47 6.27 24.75
C TRP A 107 10.11 7.29 25.84
N ALA A 108 10.03 8.57 25.48
CA ALA A 108 9.66 9.64 26.40
C ALA A 108 8.16 9.74 26.65
N SER A 109 7.39 9.58 25.59
CA SER A 109 5.94 9.53 25.62
C SER A 109 5.43 8.33 24.84
N HIS A 110 4.12 8.05 24.97
CA HIS A 110 3.47 7.09 24.11
C HIS A 110 3.37 7.58 22.66
N ASP A 111 3.24 8.90 22.46
CA ASP A 111 3.23 9.50 21.13
C ASP A 111 4.56 9.31 20.41
N ASP A 112 5.70 9.39 21.11
CA ASP A 112 7.02 9.14 20.52
C ASP A 112 7.14 7.71 19.98
N TYR A 113 6.65 6.73 20.75
CA TYR A 113 6.57 5.34 20.31
C TYR A 113 5.67 5.19 19.09
N LEU A 114 4.46 5.79 19.11
CA LEU A 114 3.53 5.67 18.00
C LEU A 114 4.12 6.26 16.72
N ASN A 115 4.82 7.41 16.80
CA ASN A 115 5.49 8.00 15.65
C ASN A 115 6.61 7.09 15.12
N ASP A 116 7.45 6.51 15.99
CA ASP A 116 8.50 5.57 15.57
C ASP A 116 7.91 4.26 15.02
N LEU A 117 6.81 3.75 15.57
CA LEU A 117 6.10 2.58 15.06
C LEU A 117 5.55 2.84 13.66
N LEU A 118 4.90 3.98 13.45
CA LEU A 118 4.36 4.35 12.14
C LEU A 118 5.46 4.58 11.12
N ALA A 119 6.54 5.28 11.49
CA ALA A 119 7.71 5.45 10.64
C ALA A 119 8.31 4.10 10.26
N PHE A 120 8.39 3.15 11.22
CA PHE A 120 8.82 1.79 10.94
C PHE A 120 7.89 1.06 9.98
N LEU A 121 6.59 0.98 10.26
CA LEU A 121 5.64 0.21 9.46
C LEU A 121 5.48 0.71 8.02
N PHE A 122 5.60 2.03 7.82
CA PHE A 122 5.51 2.66 6.50
C PHE A 122 6.86 2.83 5.79
N HIS A 123 7.94 2.29 6.36
CA HIS A 123 9.24 2.30 5.71
C HIS A 123 9.29 1.29 4.55
N ASP A 124 9.99 1.65 3.48
CA ASP A 124 10.11 0.87 2.24
C ASP A 124 10.48 -0.62 2.44
N MET A 125 11.29 -0.94 3.45
CA MET A 125 11.69 -2.30 3.82
C MET A 125 10.52 -3.22 4.17
N ASN A 126 9.39 -2.68 4.65
CA ASN A 126 8.19 -3.49 4.92
C ASN A 126 7.41 -3.81 3.64
N TYR A 127 7.78 -3.15 2.54
CA TYR A 127 7.27 -3.37 1.18
C TYR A 127 8.33 -4.01 0.30
N ASP A 128 9.37 -4.63 0.89
CA ASP A 128 10.37 -5.37 0.12
C ASP A 128 9.67 -6.53 -0.61
N PRO A 129 9.72 -6.55 -1.96
CA PRO A 129 8.97 -7.52 -2.75
C PRO A 129 9.45 -8.95 -2.54
N GLN A 130 10.66 -9.17 -2.03
CA GLN A 130 11.20 -10.51 -1.80
C GLN A 130 10.61 -11.18 -0.55
N TYR A 131 9.98 -10.41 0.34
CA TYR A 131 9.58 -10.86 1.67
C TYR A 131 8.11 -10.58 2.01
N SER A 132 7.36 -9.93 1.12
CA SER A 132 5.93 -9.64 1.28
C SER A 132 5.06 -10.50 0.35
N ALA A 133 3.74 -10.48 0.57
CA ALA A 133 2.75 -11.08 -0.33
C ALA A 133 2.74 -10.46 -1.75
N GLU A 134 3.54 -9.41 -1.99
CA GLU A 134 3.68 -8.73 -3.28
C GLU A 134 4.42 -9.58 -4.35
N VAL A 135 5.07 -10.69 -3.98
CA VAL A 135 5.59 -11.65 -4.97
C VAL A 135 4.45 -12.19 -5.84
N GLU A 136 3.27 -12.42 -5.26
CA GLU A 136 2.11 -12.97 -5.97
C GLU A 136 1.51 -11.96 -6.97
N THR A 137 1.42 -10.68 -6.62
CA THR A 137 0.76 -9.65 -7.45
C THR A 137 1.65 -9.13 -8.59
N ARG A 138 2.96 -9.00 -8.36
CA ARG A 138 3.92 -8.51 -9.36
C ARG A 138 4.20 -9.53 -10.46
N GLY A 139 4.14 -10.82 -10.11
CA GLY A 139 4.29 -11.90 -11.08
C GLY A 139 3.27 -11.82 -12.21
N GLY A 140 2.03 -11.43 -11.89
CA GLY A 140 0.95 -11.26 -12.86
C GLY A 140 1.30 -10.28 -13.98
N TRP A 141 1.81 -9.09 -13.65
CA TRP A 141 2.18 -8.08 -14.65
C TRP A 141 3.31 -8.53 -15.58
N LEU A 142 4.28 -9.30 -15.06
CA LEU A 142 5.43 -9.77 -15.83
C LEU A 142 5.11 -10.98 -16.73
N ARG A 143 3.89 -11.52 -16.66
CA ARG A 143 3.47 -12.62 -17.54
C ARG A 143 3.39 -12.14 -18.98
N THR A 144 4.01 -12.91 -19.87
CA THR A 144 4.00 -12.68 -21.31
C THR A 144 3.16 -13.69 -22.05
N ASP A 145 2.69 -14.73 -21.37
CA ASP A 145 1.76 -15.72 -21.89
C ASP A 145 0.32 -15.16 -21.92
N GLY A 146 -0.39 -15.40 -23.02
CA GLY A 146 -1.79 -14.98 -23.18
C GLY A 146 -2.00 -13.54 -23.65
N ALA A 147 -3.26 -13.22 -23.94
CA ALA A 147 -3.66 -11.87 -24.35
C ALA A 147 -3.41 -10.87 -23.22
N PHE A 148 -2.93 -9.67 -23.54
CA PHE A 148 -2.53 -8.70 -22.52
C PHE A 148 -3.69 -8.30 -21.60
N GLY A 149 -4.90 -8.16 -22.15
CA GLY A 149 -6.11 -7.88 -21.36
C GLY A 149 -6.39 -8.94 -20.29
N ASP A 150 -6.33 -10.23 -20.64
CA ASP A 150 -6.59 -11.32 -19.69
C ASP A 150 -5.56 -11.36 -18.55
N VAL A 151 -4.29 -11.06 -18.86
CA VAL A 151 -3.22 -10.99 -17.87
C VAL A 151 -3.42 -9.80 -16.93
N LEU A 152 -3.82 -8.64 -17.46
CA LEU A 152 -4.08 -7.45 -16.66
C LEU A 152 -5.28 -7.63 -15.74
N ASP A 153 -6.38 -8.19 -16.24
CA ASP A 153 -7.57 -8.49 -15.45
C ASP A 153 -7.21 -9.36 -14.22
N GLY A 154 -6.49 -10.48 -14.45
CA GLY A 154 -6.02 -11.33 -13.35
C GLY A 154 -5.08 -10.62 -12.38
N ALA A 155 -4.11 -9.85 -12.88
CA ALA A 155 -3.16 -9.14 -12.03
C ALA A 155 -3.83 -8.09 -11.15
N ILE A 156 -4.76 -7.29 -11.69
CA ILE A 156 -5.50 -6.28 -10.93
C ILE A 156 -6.46 -6.91 -9.94
N TYR A 157 -7.11 -8.02 -10.31
CA TYR A 157 -7.96 -8.79 -9.40
C TYR A 157 -7.18 -9.24 -8.17
N ASP A 158 -6.04 -9.90 -8.37
CA ASP A 158 -5.19 -10.40 -7.29
C ASP A 158 -4.64 -9.25 -6.44
N GLU A 159 -4.19 -8.16 -7.07
CA GLU A 159 -3.70 -6.96 -6.37
C GLU A 159 -4.76 -6.35 -5.47
N LEU A 160 -6.00 -6.21 -5.95
CA LEU A 160 -7.11 -5.68 -5.15
C LEU A 160 -7.49 -6.60 -3.99
N LEU A 161 -7.50 -7.92 -4.19
CA LEU A 161 -7.75 -8.86 -3.10
C LEU A 161 -6.67 -8.78 -2.02
N VAL A 162 -5.40 -8.68 -2.41
CA VAL A 162 -4.28 -8.51 -1.48
C VAL A 162 -4.41 -7.19 -0.73
N MET A 163 -4.57 -6.06 -1.43
CA MET A 163 -4.76 -4.74 -0.79
C MET A 163 -5.94 -4.74 0.20
N CYS A 164 -7.07 -5.33 -0.19
CA CYS A 164 -8.24 -5.42 0.68
C CYS A 164 -8.01 -6.31 1.90
N ARG A 165 -7.03 -7.21 1.92
CA ARG A 165 -6.70 -8.04 3.09
C ARG A 165 -5.61 -7.40 3.96
N MET A 166 -4.75 -6.57 3.39
CA MET A 166 -3.61 -5.95 4.08
C MET A 166 -4.03 -5.05 5.25
N PRO A 167 -3.64 -5.38 6.50
CA PRO A 167 -3.88 -4.53 7.66
C PRO A 167 -3.24 -3.14 7.53
N LEU A 168 -2.04 -3.08 6.94
CA LEU A 168 -1.31 -1.84 6.71
C LEU A 168 -2.05 -0.90 5.74
N PHE A 169 -2.74 -1.43 4.73
CA PHE A 169 -3.54 -0.60 3.84
C PHE A 169 -4.69 0.10 4.60
N ARG A 170 -5.41 -0.62 5.46
CA ARG A 170 -6.45 -0.02 6.31
C ARG A 170 -5.91 1.02 7.29
N LEU A 171 -4.74 0.73 7.87
CA LEU A 171 -4.05 1.70 8.72
C LEU A 171 -3.69 2.95 7.91
N GLN A 172 -3.11 2.81 6.71
CA GLN A 172 -2.78 3.91 5.81
C GLN A 172 -3.99 4.80 5.55
N LEU A 173 -5.17 4.24 5.26
CA LEU A 173 -6.41 5.00 5.05
C LEU A 173 -6.79 5.86 6.27
N LEU A 174 -6.68 5.31 7.48
CA LEU A 174 -6.93 6.06 8.71
C LEU A 174 -5.92 7.19 8.88
N MET A 175 -4.65 6.91 8.60
CA MET A 175 -3.56 7.86 8.74
C MET A 175 -3.69 9.01 7.74
N VAL A 176 -3.98 8.72 6.47
CA VAL A 176 -4.27 9.74 5.44
C VAL A 176 -5.45 10.62 5.87
N ALA A 177 -6.55 10.02 6.34
CA ALA A 177 -7.72 10.75 6.78
C ALA A 177 -7.47 11.67 8.00
N THR A 178 -6.41 11.40 8.77
CA THR A 178 -6.07 12.14 10.00
C THR A 178 -4.72 12.85 9.94
N ALA A 179 -4.05 12.86 8.78
CA ALA A 179 -2.68 13.34 8.63
C ALA A 179 -2.50 14.80 9.04
N HIS A 180 -3.51 15.65 8.83
CA HIS A 180 -3.53 17.05 9.27
C HIS A 180 -3.33 17.25 10.79
N ARG A 181 -3.44 16.18 11.59
CA ARG A 181 -3.27 16.22 13.04
C ARG A 181 -1.85 15.89 13.50
N ASN A 182 -0.95 15.47 12.61
CA ASN A 182 0.42 15.13 12.96
C ASN A 182 1.35 15.29 11.75
N ASP A 183 2.27 16.25 11.87
CA ASP A 183 3.23 16.65 10.84
C ASP A 183 4.16 15.50 10.39
N GLY A 184 4.42 14.53 11.28
CA GLY A 184 5.24 13.36 10.96
C GLY A 184 4.55 12.33 10.06
N ILE A 185 3.21 12.29 10.06
CA ILE A 185 2.44 11.33 9.25
C ILE A 185 2.55 11.67 7.76
N HIS A 186 2.53 12.95 7.39
CA HIS A 186 2.64 13.36 5.99
C HIS A 186 3.96 12.92 5.38
N ALA A 187 5.08 13.15 6.07
CA ALA A 187 6.39 12.72 5.59
C ALA A 187 6.50 11.20 5.48
N ALA A 188 5.96 10.45 6.44
CA ALA A 188 5.95 8.99 6.41
C ALA A 188 5.11 8.44 5.24
N ILE A 189 3.94 9.03 4.97
CA ILE A 189 3.08 8.63 3.84
C ILE A 189 3.75 8.97 2.51
N SER A 190 4.32 10.17 2.35
CA SER A 190 5.02 10.55 1.13
C SER A 190 6.22 9.62 0.86
N SER A 191 7.02 9.34 1.88
CA SER A 191 8.14 8.40 1.77
C SER A 191 7.68 6.99 1.41
N ASN A 192 6.52 6.56 1.92
CA ASN A 192 5.93 5.26 1.58
C ASN A 192 5.55 5.19 0.10
N TYR A 193 4.83 6.19 -0.43
CA TYR A 193 4.46 6.19 -1.86
C TYR A 193 5.69 6.22 -2.78
N GLU A 194 6.70 7.04 -2.47
CA GLU A 194 7.95 7.10 -3.24
C GLU A 194 8.69 5.75 -3.24
N GLY A 195 8.83 5.13 -2.06
CA GLY A 195 9.49 3.84 -1.91
C GLY A 195 8.72 2.68 -2.54
N ALA A 196 7.41 2.64 -2.36
CA ALA A 196 6.55 1.57 -2.87
C ALA A 196 6.43 1.61 -4.40
N LEU A 197 6.34 2.78 -5.02
CA LEU A 197 6.12 2.90 -6.47
C LEU A 197 7.39 2.69 -7.30
N ALA A 198 8.58 2.98 -6.76
CA ALA A 198 9.82 2.86 -7.53
C ALA A 198 10.07 1.44 -8.10
N PRO A 199 9.85 0.34 -7.36
CA PRO A 199 9.88 -1.01 -7.92
C PRO A 199 8.81 -1.27 -9.00
N TRP A 200 7.60 -0.74 -8.82
CA TRP A 200 6.50 -0.91 -9.78
C TRP A 200 6.77 -0.22 -11.11
N LYS A 201 7.36 0.98 -11.09
CA LYS A 201 7.77 1.70 -12.31
C LYS A 201 8.65 0.83 -13.22
N LYS A 202 9.61 0.09 -12.66
CA LYS A 202 10.47 -0.83 -13.42
C LYS A 202 9.69 -2.01 -14.04
N ILE A 203 8.70 -2.52 -13.32
CA ILE A 203 7.81 -3.59 -13.80
C ILE A 203 6.96 -3.07 -14.95
N TYR A 204 6.35 -1.91 -14.80
CA TYR A 204 5.54 -1.27 -15.83
C TYR A 204 6.35 -1.00 -17.09
N GLU A 205 7.52 -0.37 -16.96
CA GLU A 205 8.41 -0.10 -18.09
C GLU A 205 8.77 -1.38 -18.86
N SER A 206 9.18 -2.43 -18.14
CA SER A 206 9.56 -3.72 -18.73
C SER A 206 8.37 -4.41 -19.41
N THR A 207 7.19 -4.36 -18.79
CA THR A 207 5.96 -4.99 -19.30
C THR A 207 5.45 -4.28 -20.55
N ILE A 208 5.39 -2.94 -20.52
CA ILE A 208 4.95 -2.09 -21.64
C ILE A 208 5.85 -2.35 -22.85
N ALA A 209 7.17 -2.27 -22.68
CA ALA A 209 8.13 -2.50 -23.75
C ALA A 209 8.08 -3.94 -24.27
N GLY A 210 8.03 -4.93 -23.38
CA GLY A 210 7.96 -6.36 -23.73
C GLY A 210 6.69 -6.75 -24.49
N ARG A 211 5.61 -5.97 -24.36
CA ARG A 211 4.34 -6.13 -25.08
C ARG A 211 4.27 -5.29 -26.37
N GLY A 212 5.33 -4.56 -26.74
CA GLY A 212 5.40 -3.77 -27.97
C GLY A 212 4.72 -2.40 -27.89
N PHE A 213 4.53 -1.88 -26.69
CA PHE A 213 3.93 -0.56 -26.44
C PHE A 213 4.96 0.43 -25.92
N GLN A 214 4.65 1.72 -26.07
CA GLN A 214 5.34 2.82 -25.43
C GLN A 214 4.33 3.75 -24.77
N LEU A 215 4.79 4.56 -23.81
CA LEU A 215 3.98 5.64 -23.25
C LEU A 215 3.74 6.69 -24.33
N ARG A 216 2.50 7.19 -24.36
CA ARG A 216 2.05 8.24 -25.26
C ARG A 216 2.77 9.56 -24.95
N LYS A 217 2.93 10.40 -25.97
CA LYS A 217 3.50 11.75 -25.84
C LYS A 217 2.87 12.53 -24.68
N GLY A 218 3.72 13.00 -23.78
CA GLY A 218 3.33 13.81 -22.62
C GLY A 218 2.88 13.02 -21.39
N VAL A 219 2.86 11.69 -21.45
CA VAL A 219 2.65 10.81 -20.30
C VAL A 219 4.00 10.33 -19.80
N THR A 220 4.34 10.62 -18.55
CA THR A 220 5.55 10.08 -17.92
C THR A 220 5.26 8.74 -17.24
N LEU A 221 6.31 7.97 -16.94
CA LEU A 221 6.19 6.74 -16.16
C LEU A 221 5.67 7.01 -14.74
N ASP A 222 6.00 8.18 -14.19
CA ASP A 222 5.48 8.64 -12.90
C ASP A 222 3.97 8.88 -12.98
N ASP A 223 3.50 9.63 -13.99
CA ASP A 223 2.06 9.87 -14.20
C ASP A 223 1.28 8.56 -14.35
N PHE A 224 1.85 7.60 -15.10
CA PHE A 224 1.24 6.28 -15.29
C PHE A 224 1.17 5.50 -13.99
N ALA A 225 2.26 5.41 -13.23
CA ALA A 225 2.31 4.68 -11.97
C ALA A 225 1.39 5.29 -10.90
N ASP A 226 1.40 6.62 -10.76
CA ASP A 226 0.55 7.34 -9.81
C ASP A 226 -0.93 7.21 -10.18
N THR A 227 -1.27 7.28 -11.47
CA THR A 227 -2.65 7.11 -11.95
C THR A 227 -3.15 5.70 -11.67
N LEU A 228 -2.34 4.67 -11.95
CA LEU A 228 -2.70 3.29 -11.64
C LEU A 228 -2.91 3.09 -10.14
N ALA A 229 -1.97 3.55 -9.30
CA ALA A 229 -2.08 3.45 -7.85
C ALA A 229 -3.32 4.15 -7.31
N ALA A 230 -3.61 5.38 -7.75
CA ALA A 230 -4.78 6.12 -7.31
C ALA A 230 -6.10 5.40 -7.66
N ILE A 231 -6.16 4.76 -8.82
CA ILE A 231 -7.35 4.05 -9.28
C ILE A 231 -7.50 2.71 -8.55
N THR A 232 -6.42 1.93 -8.40
CA THR A 232 -6.46 0.66 -7.67
C THR A 232 -6.78 0.88 -6.19
N GLU A 233 -6.14 1.85 -5.53
CA GLU A 233 -6.46 2.23 -4.14
C GLU A 233 -7.90 2.74 -4.01
N GLY A 234 -8.39 3.54 -4.96
CA GLY A 234 -9.77 4.02 -4.99
C GLY A 234 -10.80 2.89 -5.06
N PHE A 235 -10.55 1.89 -5.92
CA PHE A 235 -11.38 0.68 -5.98
C PHE A 235 -11.28 -0.16 -4.71
N ALA A 236 -10.10 -0.30 -4.12
CA ALA A 236 -9.92 -1.00 -2.85
C ALA A 236 -10.73 -0.32 -1.72
N ILE A 237 -10.69 1.01 -1.61
CA ILE A 237 -11.49 1.77 -0.64
C ILE A 237 -12.99 1.53 -0.87
N ARG A 238 -13.44 1.61 -2.13
CA ARG A 238 -14.86 1.39 -2.46
C ARG A 238 -15.30 -0.03 -2.09
N ASN A 239 -14.48 -1.03 -2.40
CA ASN A 239 -14.75 -2.43 -2.09
C ASN A 239 -14.74 -2.70 -0.58
N LEU A 240 -13.83 -2.09 0.18
CA LEU A 240 -13.80 -2.18 1.65
C LEU A 240 -15.04 -1.54 2.29
N GLY A 241 -15.51 -0.41 1.74
CA GLY A 241 -16.68 0.31 2.26
C GLY A 241 -18.03 -0.33 1.89
N ASP A 242 -18.11 -0.94 0.70
CA ASP A 242 -19.30 -1.61 0.19
C ASP A 242 -18.91 -2.84 -0.66
N PRO A 243 -18.66 -4.00 -0.02
CA PRO A 243 -18.32 -5.23 -0.73
C PRO A 243 -19.43 -5.71 -1.69
N THR A 244 -20.67 -5.25 -1.50
CA THR A 244 -21.82 -5.64 -2.32
C THR A 244 -21.93 -4.84 -3.63
N ALA A 245 -21.11 -3.81 -3.80
CA ALA A 245 -21.10 -2.97 -5.00
C ALA A 245 -20.58 -3.69 -6.27
N GLY A 246 -20.05 -4.90 -6.16
CA GLY A 246 -19.59 -5.68 -7.31
C GLY A 246 -18.35 -5.11 -8.02
N ILE A 247 -17.49 -4.39 -7.29
CA ILE A 247 -16.28 -3.76 -7.86
C ILE A 247 -15.27 -4.80 -8.37
N ILE A 248 -15.03 -5.83 -7.57
CA ILE A 248 -14.14 -6.96 -7.88
C ILE A 248 -14.96 -8.13 -8.44
N GLY A 249 -16.14 -8.39 -7.87
CA GLY A 249 -16.98 -9.54 -8.23
C GLY A 249 -16.33 -10.89 -7.91
N ASP A 250 -16.92 -11.98 -8.39
CA ASP A 250 -16.41 -13.35 -8.22
C ASP A 250 -15.59 -13.84 -9.44
N ASP A 251 -15.65 -13.12 -10.57
CA ASP A 251 -14.90 -13.45 -11.79
C ASP A 251 -13.66 -12.55 -11.89
N PRO A 252 -12.47 -13.12 -12.07
CA PRO A 252 -11.25 -12.35 -12.31
C PRO A 252 -11.27 -11.59 -13.64
N ARG A 253 -12.27 -11.77 -14.52
CA ARG A 253 -12.38 -11.05 -15.80
C ARG A 253 -13.55 -10.08 -15.81
N GLY A 254 -13.35 -8.94 -16.49
CA GLY A 254 -14.42 -7.97 -16.74
C GLY A 254 -14.96 -7.27 -15.50
N HIS A 255 -14.22 -7.31 -14.39
CA HIS A 255 -14.53 -6.54 -13.19
C HIS A 255 -14.23 -5.05 -13.41
N LEU A 256 -14.88 -4.18 -12.64
CA LEU A 256 -14.86 -2.73 -12.91
C LEU A 256 -13.45 -2.13 -12.84
N ALA A 257 -12.61 -2.64 -11.95
CA ALA A 257 -11.24 -2.19 -11.84
C ALA A 257 -10.36 -2.62 -13.03
N GLY A 258 -10.53 -3.85 -13.53
CA GLY A 258 -9.84 -4.32 -14.74
C GLY A 258 -10.23 -3.49 -15.96
N MET A 259 -11.52 -3.21 -16.11
CA MET A 259 -12.03 -2.30 -17.16
C MET A 259 -11.42 -0.89 -17.09
N ALA A 260 -11.33 -0.32 -15.90
CA ALA A 260 -10.73 1.00 -15.71
C ALA A 260 -9.25 1.01 -16.07
N VAL A 261 -8.51 -0.01 -15.62
CA VAL A 261 -7.08 -0.17 -15.93
C VAL A 261 -6.86 -0.35 -17.43
N ILE A 262 -7.63 -1.22 -18.09
CA ILE A 262 -7.58 -1.39 -19.55
C ILE A 262 -7.87 -0.05 -20.26
N GLY A 263 -8.82 0.74 -19.78
CA GLY A 263 -9.12 2.07 -20.31
C GLY A 263 -7.93 3.04 -20.20
N ILE A 264 -7.22 3.01 -19.06
CA ILE A 264 -5.98 3.78 -18.87
C ILE A 264 -4.91 3.31 -19.84
N LEU A 265 -4.63 2.00 -19.92
CA LEU A 265 -3.62 1.48 -20.84
C LEU A 265 -3.95 1.82 -22.29
N ASN A 266 -5.21 1.68 -22.71
CA ASN A 266 -5.64 2.06 -24.05
C ASN A 266 -5.41 3.54 -24.35
N SER A 267 -5.52 4.39 -23.35
CA SER A 267 -5.33 5.83 -23.48
C SER A 267 -3.86 6.22 -23.40
N TYR A 268 -3.12 5.69 -22.42
CA TYR A 268 -1.77 6.12 -22.06
C TYR A 268 -0.69 5.42 -22.89
N LEU A 269 -1.01 4.32 -23.56
CA LEU A 269 -0.08 3.57 -24.39
C LEU A 269 -0.40 3.72 -25.88
N GLU A 270 0.64 3.62 -26.70
CA GLU A 270 0.54 3.46 -28.14
C GLU A 270 1.51 2.37 -28.64
N PRO A 271 1.24 1.71 -29.78
CA PRO A 271 2.14 0.71 -30.34
C PRO A 271 3.47 1.33 -30.77
N ILE A 272 4.60 0.69 -30.44
CA ILE A 272 5.94 1.16 -30.86
C ILE A 272 6.09 1.17 -32.39
N ASN A 273 5.47 0.18 -33.06
CA ASN A 273 5.62 -0.01 -34.50
C ASN A 273 4.72 0.91 -35.35
N ASP A 274 3.74 1.56 -34.74
CA ASP A 274 2.81 2.49 -35.42
C ASP A 274 2.34 3.57 -34.43
N PRO A 275 3.24 4.45 -33.96
CA PRO A 275 2.90 5.50 -33.02
C PRO A 275 2.16 6.63 -33.74
N ASN A 276 1.05 7.09 -33.17
CA ASN A 276 0.35 8.26 -33.70
C ASN A 276 1.02 9.57 -33.23
N GLY A 277 1.83 9.51 -32.15
CA GLY A 277 2.59 10.65 -31.63
C GLY A 277 1.74 11.78 -31.04
N LEU A 278 0.44 11.54 -30.85
CA LEU A 278 -0.51 12.48 -30.28
C LEU A 278 -0.53 12.35 -28.76
N SER A 279 -0.60 13.48 -28.06
CA SER A 279 -0.95 13.49 -26.63
C SER A 279 -2.39 13.01 -26.40
N LEU A 280 -2.71 12.65 -25.15
CA LEU A 280 -4.06 12.24 -24.75
C LEU A 280 -5.15 13.24 -25.18
N ARG A 281 -4.87 14.53 -25.03
CA ARG A 281 -5.80 15.60 -25.40
C ARG A 281 -5.99 15.68 -26.91
N GLU A 282 -4.91 15.65 -27.68
CA GLU A 282 -4.96 15.70 -29.15
C GLU A 282 -5.72 14.50 -29.72
N GLU A 283 -5.49 13.29 -29.17
CA GLU A 283 -6.23 12.09 -29.58
C GLU A 283 -7.73 12.20 -29.25
N PHE A 284 -8.06 12.68 -28.04
CA PHE A 284 -9.46 12.86 -27.65
C PHE A 284 -10.16 13.89 -28.54
N GLU A 285 -9.51 15.01 -28.84
CA GLU A 285 -10.05 16.06 -29.72
C GLU A 285 -10.24 15.54 -31.15
N GLN A 286 -9.30 14.75 -31.67
CA GLN A 286 -9.41 14.13 -32.99
C GLN A 286 -10.59 13.15 -33.06
N LYS A 287 -10.72 12.24 -32.09
CA LYS A 287 -11.85 11.29 -32.01
C LYS A 287 -13.19 12.03 -31.84
N SER A 288 -13.21 13.08 -31.01
CA SER A 288 -14.40 13.90 -30.78
C SER A 288 -14.82 14.69 -32.02
N ALA A 289 -13.87 15.21 -32.79
CA ALA A 289 -14.15 15.90 -34.05
C ALA A 289 -14.72 14.93 -35.10
N ALA A 290 -14.18 13.71 -35.19
CA ALA A 290 -14.70 12.66 -36.08
C ALA A 290 -16.10 12.16 -35.68
N ALA A 291 -16.45 12.23 -34.38
CA ALA A 291 -17.75 11.83 -33.86
C ALA A 291 -18.83 12.92 -33.94
N ARG A 292 -18.48 14.17 -34.32
CA ARG A 292 -19.51 15.19 -34.54
C ARG A 292 -20.42 14.74 -35.69
N PRO A 293 -21.75 14.71 -35.50
CA PRO A 293 -22.65 14.54 -36.62
C PRO A 293 -22.33 15.62 -37.64
N ALA A 294 -22.16 15.25 -38.91
CA ALA A 294 -22.11 16.24 -39.99
C ALA A 294 -23.26 17.21 -39.76
N ASP A 295 -22.96 18.52 -39.68
CA ASP A 295 -23.96 19.58 -39.65
C ASP A 295 -24.99 19.20 -40.70
N ARG A 296 -26.19 18.82 -40.24
CA ARG A 296 -27.33 18.70 -41.13
C ARG A 296 -27.53 20.12 -41.61
N THR A 297 -27.00 20.40 -42.79
CA THR A 297 -27.54 21.43 -43.67
C THR A 297 -29.01 21.06 -43.81
N GLU A 298 -29.83 21.63 -42.92
CA GLU A 298 -31.25 21.79 -43.17
C GLU A 298 -31.33 22.66 -44.40
N ASP A 299 -31.36 21.97 -45.53
CA ASP A 299 -31.82 22.46 -46.81
C ASP A 299 -33.30 22.80 -46.59
N CYS A 300 -33.56 23.98 -46.00
CA CYS A 300 -34.85 24.63 -46.05
C CYS A 300 -35.05 25.05 -47.51
N GLY A 301 -35.46 24.07 -48.31
CA GLY A 301 -35.94 24.28 -49.67
C GLY A 301 -37.15 25.21 -49.67
N ASP A 302 -37.11 26.10 -50.66
CA ASP A 302 -38.06 27.17 -50.99
C ASP A 302 -39.54 26.76 -51.06
#